data_AF-A0A653ULP9-F1
#
_entry.id   AF-A0A653ULP9-F1
#
_cell.length_a   1.000
_cell.length_b   1.000
_cell.length_c   1.000
_cell.angle_alpha   90.00
_cell.angle_beta   90.00
_cell.angle_gamma   90.00
#
_symmetry.space_group_name_H-M   'P 1'
#
loop_
_entity.id
_entity.type
_entity.pdbx_description
1 polymer ?
#
loop_
_entity_poly.entity_id
_entity_poly.type
_entity_poly.pdbx_seq_one_letter_code
_entity_poly.pdbx_strand_id
1 'polypeptide(L)'
;MSATAPPSLKWIVAVGLGAFALFMLGALVVEPVVHRLIEPADDPAPPRPSGRVEVGDAVLAGRYATAGSTLVVQIEGGALSIGNGGTLKSEPHRLVPADQRASVSTIFADAMTVPTQAQIEIRRVTAEEDTRLCAGHPVGWLALAVRRDGFVMMPVRQGPPPGALTPDDRLCAVLDLSR
;
A
#
# COMPACT_ATOMS: atom_id res chain seq x y z
N MET A 1 5.59 19.27 -85.40
CA MET A 1 5.28 20.15 -84.25
C MET A 1 3.96 19.65 -83.67
N SER A 2 4.00 18.90 -82.57
CA SER A 2 2.83 18.21 -82.02
C SER A 2 2.12 19.09 -81.00
N ALA A 3 0.79 19.19 -81.15
CA ALA A 3 -0.11 19.93 -80.28
C ALA A 3 -0.36 19.18 -78.95
N THR A 4 -0.33 19.89 -77.83
CA THR A 4 -0.88 19.40 -76.56
C THR A 4 -2.27 20.01 -76.40
N ALA A 5 -3.31 19.16 -76.51
CA ALA A 5 -4.71 19.54 -76.39
C ALA A 5 -5.05 20.01 -74.96
N PRO A 6 -6.01 20.94 -74.79
CA PRO A 6 -6.50 21.31 -73.46
C PRO A 6 -7.24 20.12 -72.82
N PRO A 7 -7.11 19.91 -71.50
CA PRO A 7 -7.78 18.81 -70.81
C PRO A 7 -9.30 18.97 -70.91
N SER A 8 -9.98 17.90 -71.32
CA SER A 8 -11.44 17.89 -71.49
C SER A 8 -12.16 18.10 -70.15
N LEU A 9 -13.28 18.82 -70.17
CA LEU A 9 -14.12 19.13 -69.00
C LEU A 9 -14.50 17.89 -68.17
N LYS A 10 -14.60 16.71 -68.82
CA LYS A 10 -14.89 15.42 -68.17
C LYS A 10 -13.81 15.01 -67.16
N TRP A 11 -12.56 15.40 -67.38
CA TRP A 11 -11.42 15.07 -66.51
C TRP A 11 -11.45 15.89 -65.22
N ILE A 12 -11.88 17.16 -65.29
CA ILE A 12 -11.99 18.06 -64.14
C ILE A 12 -13.14 17.63 -63.22
N VAL A 13 -14.26 17.19 -63.79
CA VAL A 13 -15.40 16.65 -63.03
C VAL A 13 -15.02 15.34 -62.31
N ALA A 14 -14.24 14.47 -62.95
CA ALA A 14 -13.80 13.21 -62.36
C ALA A 14 -12.84 13.41 -61.17
N VAL A 15 -11.90 14.36 -61.27
CA VAL A 15 -11.00 14.70 -60.16
C VAL A 15 -11.75 15.40 -59.02
N GLY A 16 -12.70 16.28 -59.33
CA GLY A 16 -13.55 16.95 -58.35
C GLY A 16 -14.44 15.99 -57.55
N LEU A 17 -15.06 15.01 -58.21
CA LEU A 17 -15.86 13.99 -57.54
C LEU A 17 -15.02 13.07 -56.64
N GLY A 18 -13.80 12.71 -57.08
CA GLY A 18 -12.89 11.88 -56.29
C GLY A 18 -12.45 12.57 -54.98
N ALA A 19 -12.11 13.87 -55.06
CA ALA A 19 -11.72 14.65 -53.89
C ALA A 19 -12.90 14.90 -52.93
N PHE A 20 -14.10 15.14 -53.45
CA PHE A 20 -15.30 15.34 -52.63
C PHE A 20 -15.75 14.05 -51.93
N ALA A 21 -15.64 12.90 -52.60
CA ALA A 21 -15.94 11.60 -52.01
C ALA A 21 -14.97 11.25 -50.86
N LEU A 22 -13.67 11.54 -51.01
CA LEU A 22 -12.68 11.38 -49.95
C LEU A 22 -12.92 12.32 -48.76
N PHE A 23 -13.37 13.56 -49.01
CA PHE A 23 -13.70 14.51 -47.96
C PHE A 23 -14.97 14.12 -47.19
N MET A 24 -16.01 13.63 -47.88
CA MET A 24 -17.22 13.10 -47.23
C MET A 24 -16.93 11.80 -46.46
N LEU A 25 -15.99 10.96 -46.93
CA LEU A 25 -15.52 9.78 -46.18
C LEU A 25 -14.75 10.20 -44.91
N GLY A 26 -13.96 11.28 -45.00
CA GLY A 26 -13.28 11.87 -43.84
C GLY A 26 -14.26 12.46 -42.81
N ALA A 27 -15.32 13.13 -43.27
CA ALA A 27 -16.34 13.70 -42.38
C ALA A 27 -17.18 12.63 -41.66
N LEU A 28 -17.51 11.52 -42.32
CA LEU A 28 -18.31 10.43 -41.74
C LEU A 28 -17.54 9.55 -40.74
N VAL A 29 -16.21 9.64 -40.68
CA VAL A 29 -15.37 8.87 -39.73
C VAL A 29 -14.94 9.73 -38.53
N VAL A 30 -15.09 11.06 -38.59
CA VAL A 30 -14.65 11.98 -37.53
C VAL A 30 -15.74 12.29 -36.49
N GLU A 31 -17.02 11.96 -36.74
CA GLU A 31 -18.13 12.28 -35.82
C GLU A 31 -18.95 11.06 -35.34
N PRO A 32 -18.30 10.06 -34.72
CA PRO A 32 -18.93 9.47 -33.54
C PRO A 32 -18.02 9.48 -32.29
N VAL A 33 -16.81 10.05 -32.37
CA VAL A 33 -15.86 10.03 -31.25
C VAL A 33 -15.92 11.29 -30.38
N VAL A 34 -16.34 12.44 -30.90
CA VAL A 34 -16.34 13.69 -30.12
C VAL A 34 -17.63 13.87 -29.29
N HIS A 35 -18.79 13.40 -29.78
CA HIS A 35 -20.04 13.52 -29.02
C HIS A 35 -20.20 12.50 -27.86
N ARG A 36 -19.29 11.53 -27.72
CA ARG A 36 -19.23 10.66 -26.53
C ARG A 36 -18.40 11.22 -25.37
N LEU A 37 -17.81 12.40 -25.53
CA LEU A 37 -17.06 13.08 -24.45
C LEU A 37 -17.91 14.08 -23.65
N ILE A 38 -19.20 14.21 -23.95
CA ILE A 38 -20.14 15.12 -23.26
C ILE A 38 -21.40 14.36 -22.82
N GLU A 39 -21.23 13.10 -22.43
CA GLU A 39 -22.09 12.51 -21.39
C GLU A 39 -21.25 12.54 -20.11
N PRO A 40 -21.82 12.88 -18.94
CA PRO A 40 -21.16 12.63 -17.66
C PRO A 40 -21.14 11.12 -17.46
N ALA A 41 -20.21 10.44 -18.12
CA ALA A 41 -19.80 9.12 -17.73
C ALA A 41 -19.30 9.26 -16.29
N ASP A 42 -19.92 8.49 -15.38
CA ASP A 42 -19.37 8.22 -14.06
C ASP A 42 -17.84 8.12 -14.19
N ASP A 43 -17.12 9.12 -13.67
CA ASP A 43 -15.67 9.15 -13.73
C ASP A 43 -15.18 7.80 -13.18
N PRO A 44 -14.54 6.93 -13.98
CA PRO A 44 -13.77 5.86 -13.39
C PRO A 44 -12.69 6.58 -12.59
N ALA A 45 -12.70 6.34 -11.27
CA ALA A 45 -11.78 6.97 -10.33
C ALA A 45 -10.39 7.11 -10.98
N PRO A 46 -9.77 8.31 -10.92
CA PRO A 46 -8.55 8.61 -11.67
C PRO A 46 -7.55 7.47 -11.47
N PRO A 47 -6.86 7.00 -12.52
CA PRO A 47 -5.86 5.96 -12.38
C PRO A 47 -4.88 6.42 -11.32
N ARG A 48 -4.95 5.77 -10.14
CA ARG A 48 -4.00 6.05 -9.06
C ARG A 48 -2.63 5.86 -9.70
N PRO A 49 -1.74 6.87 -9.67
CA PRO A 49 -0.39 6.70 -10.19
C PRO A 49 0.21 5.50 -9.48
N SER A 50 0.38 4.39 -10.20
CA SER A 50 1.15 3.24 -9.77
C SER A 50 2.60 3.72 -9.66
N GLY A 51 2.99 4.17 -8.46
CA GLY A 51 4.30 4.73 -8.22
C GLY A 51 4.34 6.11 -7.55
N ARG A 52 3.21 6.71 -7.17
CA ARG A 52 3.28 7.78 -6.16
C ARG A 52 3.41 7.12 -4.80
N VAL A 53 4.61 7.15 -4.24
CA VAL A 53 4.82 6.89 -2.81
C VAL A 53 3.94 7.92 -2.09
N GLU A 54 2.85 7.45 -1.49
CA GLU A 54 2.23 8.21 -0.41
C GLU A 54 3.29 8.29 0.68
N VAL A 55 3.94 9.45 0.77
CA VAL A 55 4.74 9.79 1.94
C VAL A 55 3.72 10.13 3.03
N GLY A 56 3.24 9.07 3.64
CA GLY A 56 2.49 9.06 4.88
C GLY A 56 2.94 7.79 5.59
N ASP A 57 3.25 7.90 6.88
CA ASP A 57 3.42 6.72 7.72
C ASP A 57 2.24 5.78 7.43
N ALA A 58 2.48 4.49 7.25
CA ALA A 58 1.38 3.54 7.16
C ALA A 58 0.65 3.58 8.50
N VAL A 59 -0.35 4.45 8.62
CA VAL A 59 -1.05 4.68 9.88
C VAL A 59 -1.93 3.46 10.09
N LEU A 60 -1.42 2.51 10.88
CA LEU A 60 -2.24 1.44 11.40
C LEU A 60 -3.39 2.09 12.17
N ALA A 61 -4.60 1.85 11.67
CA ALA A 61 -5.82 2.33 12.28
C ALA A 61 -6.89 1.25 12.13
N GLY A 62 -7.74 1.12 13.15
CA GLY A 62 -8.87 0.20 13.16
C GLY A 62 -8.73 -0.91 14.20
N ARG A 63 -9.68 -1.84 14.12
CA ARG A 63 -9.82 -2.98 15.02
C ARG A 63 -9.25 -4.23 14.36
N TYR A 64 -8.43 -4.98 15.08
CA TYR A 64 -7.79 -6.19 14.60
C TYR A 64 -7.87 -7.30 15.66
N ALA A 65 -8.13 -8.52 15.25
CA ALA A 65 -8.26 -9.68 16.12
C ALA A 65 -7.25 -10.76 15.75
N THR A 66 -6.87 -11.58 16.72
CA THR A 66 -6.09 -12.78 16.48
C THR A 66 -7.02 -13.97 16.26
N ALA A 67 -6.78 -14.74 15.19
CA ALA A 67 -7.57 -15.92 14.87
C ALA A 67 -7.60 -16.91 16.04
N GLY A 68 -8.79 -17.38 16.42
CA GLY A 68 -8.96 -18.34 17.53
C GLY A 68 -8.72 -17.78 18.94
N SER A 69 -8.56 -16.46 19.08
CA SER A 69 -8.38 -15.77 20.37
C SER A 69 -9.49 -14.75 20.60
N THR A 70 -9.78 -14.45 21.86
CA THR A 70 -10.63 -13.31 22.26
C THR A 70 -9.86 -12.00 22.31
N LEU A 71 -8.53 -12.04 22.07
CA LEU A 71 -7.69 -10.85 22.00
C LEU A 71 -8.08 -9.99 20.81
N VAL A 72 -8.50 -8.77 21.11
CA VAL A 72 -8.76 -7.74 20.11
C VAL A 72 -7.95 -6.50 20.44
N VAL A 73 -7.30 -5.97 19.41
CA VAL A 73 -6.44 -4.81 19.44
C VAL A 73 -7.07 -3.70 18.60
N GLN A 74 -7.31 -2.56 19.22
CA GLN A 74 -7.69 -1.34 18.52
C GLN A 74 -6.46 -0.45 18.38
N ILE A 75 -6.17 0.00 17.17
CA ILE A 75 -5.05 0.91 16.90
C ILE A 75 -5.58 2.23 16.36
N GLU A 76 -4.98 3.31 16.84
CA GLU A 76 -5.15 4.67 16.34
C GLU A 76 -3.77 5.34 16.26
N GLY A 77 -3.09 5.12 15.13
CA GLY A 77 -1.72 5.58 14.91
C GLY A 77 -0.75 4.99 15.93
N GLY A 78 -0.25 5.82 16.85
CA GLY A 78 0.66 5.38 17.92
C GLY A 78 -0.01 4.82 19.16
N ALA A 79 -1.33 4.98 19.29
CA ALA A 79 -2.09 4.43 20.40
C ALA A 79 -2.60 3.03 20.07
N LEU A 80 -2.49 2.14 21.04
CA LEU A 80 -3.00 0.78 21.00
C LEU A 80 -3.84 0.55 22.26
N SER A 81 -5.02 -0.04 22.12
CA SER A 81 -5.82 -0.54 23.24
C SER A 81 -6.24 -1.98 23.00
N ILE A 82 -6.30 -2.74 24.09
CA ILE A 82 -6.63 -4.16 24.11
C ILE A 82 -8.02 -4.32 24.72
N GLY A 83 -8.81 -5.29 24.22
CA GLY A 83 -10.18 -5.53 24.67
C GLY A 83 -10.38 -5.79 26.17
N ASN A 84 -9.30 -6.04 26.93
CA ASN A 84 -9.32 -6.19 28.39
C ASN A 84 -9.07 -4.87 29.16
N GLY A 85 -8.97 -3.74 28.46
CA GLY A 85 -8.73 -2.41 29.04
C GLY A 85 -7.26 -1.95 29.04
N GLY A 86 -6.32 -2.81 28.66
CA GLY A 86 -4.91 -2.41 28.56
C GLY A 86 -4.66 -1.40 27.44
N THR A 87 -3.79 -0.43 27.67
CA THR A 87 -3.43 0.60 26.68
C THR A 87 -1.93 0.78 26.55
N LEU A 88 -1.50 1.24 25.38
CA LEU A 88 -0.10 1.50 25.07
C LEU A 88 0.01 2.65 24.09
N LYS A 89 1.01 3.52 24.29
CA LYS A 89 1.40 4.55 23.33
C LYS A 89 2.81 4.27 22.82
N SER A 90 3.00 4.50 21.54
CA SER A 90 4.27 4.25 20.87
C SER A 90 4.59 5.28 19.79
N GLU A 91 5.88 5.51 19.59
CA GLU A 91 6.42 6.41 18.59
C GLU A 91 7.28 5.63 17.58
N PRO A 92 7.28 6.02 16.28
CA PRO A 92 8.18 5.42 15.30
C PRO A 92 9.65 5.53 15.72
N HIS A 93 10.44 4.49 15.47
CA HIS A 93 11.88 4.51 15.72
C HIS A 93 12.68 4.29 14.43
N ARG A 94 12.44 3.18 13.72
CA ARG A 94 13.10 2.88 12.44
C ARG A 94 12.37 1.78 11.66
N LEU A 95 12.67 1.67 10.38
CA LEU A 95 12.32 0.52 9.55
C LEU A 95 13.56 -0.36 9.34
N VAL A 96 13.40 -1.67 9.42
CA VAL A 96 14.47 -2.65 9.15
C VAL A 96 13.94 -3.78 8.24
N PRO A 97 14.77 -4.38 7.38
CA PRO A 97 14.40 -5.60 6.68
C PRO A 97 14.30 -6.79 7.66
N ALA A 98 13.46 -7.77 7.34
CA ALA A 98 13.20 -8.91 8.22
C ALA A 98 14.38 -9.89 8.34
N ASP A 99 15.36 -9.83 7.43
CA ASP A 99 16.61 -10.58 7.51
C ASP A 99 17.61 -10.03 8.54
N GLN A 100 17.35 -8.86 9.14
CA GLN A 100 18.14 -8.35 10.25
C GLN A 100 17.89 -9.13 11.54
N ARG A 101 18.90 -9.13 12.41
CA ARG A 101 18.84 -9.72 13.74
C ARG A 101 17.76 -9.06 14.59
N ALA A 102 16.85 -9.87 15.14
CA ALA A 102 15.91 -9.46 16.19
C ALA A 102 16.53 -9.67 17.59
N SER A 103 17.38 -10.70 17.71
CA SER A 103 18.10 -11.06 18.93
C SER A 103 19.51 -11.58 18.61
N VAL A 104 20.20 -12.06 19.64
CA VAL A 104 21.49 -12.75 19.53
C VAL A 104 21.40 -14.02 18.69
N SER A 105 20.27 -14.75 18.73
CA SER A 105 20.15 -16.05 18.07
C SER A 105 19.29 -16.03 16.81
N THR A 106 18.35 -15.09 16.68
CA THR A 106 17.35 -15.10 15.60
C THR A 106 17.23 -13.79 14.82
N ILE A 107 16.72 -13.88 13.59
CA ILE A 107 16.34 -12.75 12.74
C ILE A 107 14.85 -12.45 12.88
N PHE A 108 14.40 -11.26 12.45
CA PHE A 108 12.98 -10.91 12.54
C PHE A 108 12.07 -11.82 11.72
N ALA A 109 12.52 -12.28 10.55
CA ALA A 109 11.76 -13.18 9.69
C ALA A 109 11.36 -14.46 10.43
N ASP A 110 12.34 -15.10 11.09
CA ASP A 110 12.12 -16.32 11.85
C ASP A 110 11.34 -16.05 13.14
N ALA A 111 11.72 -15.01 13.89
CA ALA A 111 11.07 -14.66 15.16
C ALA A 111 9.58 -14.36 14.99
N MET A 112 9.23 -13.64 13.93
CA MET A 112 7.86 -13.19 13.67
C MET A 112 7.11 -14.12 12.70
N THR A 113 7.76 -15.17 12.18
CA THR A 113 7.19 -16.06 11.14
C THR A 113 6.69 -15.27 9.92
N VAL A 114 7.50 -14.33 9.44
CA VAL A 114 7.22 -13.50 8.27
C VAL A 114 8.25 -13.73 7.16
N PRO A 115 7.94 -13.44 5.88
CA PRO A 115 8.91 -13.59 4.81
C PRO A 115 10.15 -12.72 5.01
N THR A 116 11.33 -13.20 4.61
CA THR A 116 12.61 -12.47 4.75
C THR A 116 12.64 -11.11 4.03
N GLN A 117 11.86 -10.96 2.95
CA GLN A 117 11.70 -9.71 2.22
C GLN A 117 10.74 -8.71 2.89
N ALA A 118 10.11 -9.07 4.01
CA ALA A 118 9.22 -8.16 4.73
C ALA A 118 10.01 -6.99 5.33
N GLN A 119 9.33 -5.86 5.45
CA GLN A 119 9.82 -4.71 6.20
C GLN A 119 9.20 -4.72 7.60
N ILE A 120 10.03 -4.48 8.61
CA ILE A 120 9.66 -4.44 10.01
C ILE A 120 9.75 -3.00 10.50
N GLU A 121 8.65 -2.46 11.00
CA GLU A 121 8.62 -1.19 11.71
C GLU A 121 8.91 -1.43 13.19
N ILE A 122 9.96 -0.78 13.69
CA ILE A 122 10.29 -0.76 15.10
C ILE A 122 9.75 0.53 15.69
N ARG A 123 8.95 0.40 16.75
CA ARG A 123 8.37 1.52 17.50
C ARG A 123 8.81 1.45 18.95
N ARG A 124 9.08 2.62 19.55
CA ARG A 124 9.36 2.74 20.98
C ARG A 124 8.07 2.89 21.74
N VAL A 125 7.88 2.12 22.80
CA VAL A 125 6.78 2.32 23.73
C VAL A 125 7.12 3.48 24.66
N THR A 126 6.22 4.48 24.72
CA THR A 126 6.38 5.69 25.53
C THR A 126 5.46 5.71 26.75
N ALA A 127 4.35 4.97 26.71
CA ALA A 127 3.50 4.71 27.85
C ALA A 127 2.83 3.34 27.70
N GLU A 128 2.62 2.64 28.81
CA GLU A 128 1.93 1.35 28.86
C GLU A 128 1.14 1.23 30.16
N GLU A 129 -0.09 0.74 30.06
CA GLU A 129 -0.96 0.42 31.18
C GLU A 129 -1.62 -0.94 30.92
N ASP A 130 -1.35 -1.92 31.77
CA ASP A 130 -2.07 -3.21 31.85
C ASP A 130 -2.27 -4.02 30.54
N THR A 131 -1.39 -3.87 29.54
CA THR A 131 -1.54 -4.61 28.27
C THR A 131 -1.29 -6.11 28.40
N ARG A 132 -0.37 -6.50 29.29
CA ARG A 132 0.13 -7.88 29.50
C ARG A 132 0.68 -8.56 28.23
N LEU A 133 1.06 -7.81 27.21
CA LEU A 133 1.59 -8.32 25.94
C LEU A 133 2.89 -9.14 26.09
N CYS A 134 3.64 -8.93 27.18
CA CYS A 134 4.86 -9.67 27.51
C CYS A 134 4.70 -10.54 28.78
N ALA A 135 3.57 -11.23 28.93
CA ALA A 135 3.26 -12.06 30.11
C ALA A 135 3.40 -11.26 31.43
N GLY A 136 2.89 -10.03 31.44
CA GLY A 136 2.95 -9.12 32.60
C GLY A 136 4.25 -8.33 32.75
N HIS A 137 5.28 -8.57 31.94
CA HIS A 137 6.47 -7.72 31.92
C HIS A 137 6.20 -6.43 31.14
N PRO A 138 6.83 -5.29 31.53
CA PRO A 138 6.74 -4.05 30.78
C PRO A 138 7.30 -4.19 29.36
N VAL A 139 6.56 -3.67 28.39
CA VAL A 139 6.91 -3.60 26.97
C VAL A 139 7.68 -2.30 26.71
N GLY A 140 8.86 -2.40 26.10
CA GLY A 140 9.65 -1.23 25.71
C GLY A 140 9.58 -0.92 24.21
N TRP A 141 9.31 -1.93 23.40
CA TRP A 141 9.34 -1.83 21.95
C TRP A 141 8.28 -2.72 21.31
N LEU A 142 7.84 -2.29 20.13
CA LEU A 142 7.02 -3.10 19.24
C LEU A 142 7.79 -3.29 17.92
N ALA A 143 7.82 -4.52 17.42
CA ALA A 143 8.19 -4.83 16.05
C ALA A 143 6.92 -5.20 15.28
N LEU A 144 6.65 -4.50 14.17
CA LEU A 144 5.44 -4.63 13.39
C LEU A 144 5.78 -5.00 11.94
N ALA A 145 5.16 -6.04 11.41
CA ALA A 145 5.19 -6.38 10.00
C ALA A 145 3.80 -6.17 9.40
N VAL A 146 3.60 -5.07 8.66
CA VAL A 146 2.30 -4.68 8.13
C VAL A 146 1.98 -5.44 6.83
N ARG A 147 0.75 -5.94 6.71
CA ARG A 147 0.22 -6.58 5.50
C ARG A 147 -1.13 -5.96 5.10
N ARG A 148 -1.68 -6.36 3.95
CA ARG A 148 -2.89 -5.71 3.39
C ARG A 148 -4.14 -5.88 4.26
N ASP A 149 -4.23 -7.00 4.96
CA ASP A 149 -5.39 -7.45 5.73
C ASP A 149 -5.15 -7.42 7.25
N GLY A 150 -4.00 -6.90 7.70
CA GLY A 150 -3.58 -7.03 9.08
C GLY A 150 -2.11 -6.69 9.30
N PHE A 151 -1.56 -7.20 10.40
CA PHE A 151 -0.14 -7.09 10.70
C PHE A 151 0.27 -8.18 11.70
N VAL A 152 1.57 -8.48 11.72
CA VAL A 152 2.17 -9.31 12.76
C VAL A 152 2.87 -8.39 13.74
N MET A 153 2.62 -8.57 15.03
CA MET A 153 3.23 -7.79 16.10
C MET A 153 4.04 -8.68 17.02
N MET A 154 5.28 -8.29 17.28
CA MET A 154 6.12 -8.88 18.30
C MET A 154 6.46 -7.81 19.35
N PRO A 155 5.83 -7.87 20.53
CA PRO A 155 6.23 -7.06 21.67
C PRO A 155 7.64 -7.46 22.14
N VAL A 156 8.41 -6.49 22.62
CA VAL A 156 9.72 -6.73 23.20
C VAL A 156 9.79 -6.03 24.55
N ARG A 157 10.26 -6.75 25.57
CA ARG A 157 10.38 -6.24 26.95
C ARG A 157 11.22 -4.95 27.00
N GLN A 158 11.07 -4.18 28.07
CA GLN A 158 11.84 -2.95 28.29
C GLN A 158 13.37 -3.14 28.17
N GLY A 159 14.09 -2.10 27.72
CA GLY A 159 15.55 -2.12 27.49
C GLY A 159 15.95 -1.41 26.19
N PRO A 160 17.17 -1.67 25.65
CA PRO A 160 17.59 -1.15 24.35
C PRO A 160 16.70 -1.64 23.19
N PRO A 161 16.70 -0.96 22.03
CA PRO A 161 15.96 -1.41 20.85
C PRO A 161 16.31 -2.86 20.47
N PRO A 162 15.34 -3.66 19.96
CA PRO A 162 15.61 -5.01 19.48
C PRO A 162 16.69 -5.00 18.38
N GLY A 163 17.48 -6.06 18.30
CA GLY A 163 18.68 -6.10 17.45
C GLY A 163 19.64 -7.23 17.83
N ALA A 164 20.80 -7.28 17.17
CA ALA A 164 21.82 -8.33 17.32
C ALA A 164 22.34 -8.57 18.74
N LEU A 165 22.15 -7.63 19.66
CA LEU A 165 22.58 -7.73 21.06
C LEU A 165 21.42 -8.02 22.02
N THR A 166 20.20 -8.21 21.50
CA THR A 166 19.02 -8.45 22.34
C THR A 166 19.01 -9.91 22.80
N PRO A 167 18.93 -10.19 24.10
CA PRO A 167 18.69 -11.54 24.60
C PRO A 167 17.34 -12.08 24.12
N ASP A 168 17.27 -13.38 23.84
CA ASP A 168 16.07 -14.02 23.29
C ASP A 168 14.85 -13.91 24.20
N ASP A 169 15.07 -13.95 25.52
CA ASP A 169 14.01 -13.86 26.53
C ASP A 169 13.33 -12.49 26.62
N ARG A 170 13.87 -11.47 25.93
CA ARG A 170 13.19 -10.17 25.76
C ARG A 170 12.15 -10.20 24.64
N LEU A 171 12.24 -11.12 23.69
CA LEU A 171 11.23 -11.27 22.64
C LEU A 171 9.99 -11.95 23.23
N CYS A 172 8.82 -11.35 23.05
CA CYS A 172 7.57 -11.86 23.60
C CYS A 172 6.78 -12.63 22.54
N ALA A 173 5.67 -13.23 22.97
CA ALA A 173 4.80 -13.98 22.08
C ALA A 173 4.31 -13.10 20.91
N VAL A 174 4.41 -13.64 19.70
CA VAL A 174 3.99 -12.99 18.48
C VAL A 174 2.47 -13.02 18.37
N LEU A 175 1.89 -11.91 17.91
CA LEU A 175 0.48 -11.74 17.66
C LEU A 175 0.27 -11.55 16.16
N ASP A 176 -0.40 -12.51 15.53
CA ASP A 176 -0.89 -12.37 14.18
C ASP A 176 -2.30 -11.76 14.23
N LEU A 177 -2.46 -10.56 13.66
CA LEU A 177 -3.65 -9.73 13.79
C LEU A 177 -4.23 -9.46 12.39
N SER A 178 -5.51 -9.78 12.20
CA SER A 178 -6.27 -9.49 10.98
C SER A 178 -7.46 -8.59 11.30
N ARG A 179 -7.95 -7.84 10.31
CA ARG A 179 -9.18 -7.04 10.46
C ARG A 179 -10.42 -7.90 10.67
#